data_AF-A0A0Q8SVZ4-F1
#
_entry.id   AF-A0A0Q8SVZ4-F1
#
_cell.length_a   1.000
_cell.length_b   1.000
_cell.length_c   1.000
_cell.angle_alpha   90.00
_cell.angle_beta   90.00
_cell.angle_gamma   90.00
#
_symmetry.space_group_name_H-M   'P 1'
#
loop_
_entity.id
_entity.type
_entity.pdbx_description
1 polymer ?
#
loop_
_entity_poly.entity_id
_entity_poly.type
_entity_poly.pdbx_seq_one_letter_code
_entity_poly.pdbx_strand_id
1 'polypeptide(L)'
;MDLLIEGDEFILAIENKIFHWLANDLNDYAKAIDLQDDRSRQQIKIVLGLSHIKDPKLLHGGFVSITYAQLWKEITNLLGSYIAKASPKWVTYLLDFIETTTNLAGENMELKETDRFFIQHEEVIVALLQERNEFLRRLTQKIATLCNLMKEAPETHLLAKEPYIYSTDRFVMDFKFFQNYNEISFDFFLKPSGWSLELFGRGTPAYYYLLNLVKQPSLEEKIRSAILKEKRFYVQKWSVDTDLSLIRDDLCKWLNAVNEANRTLANQQSI
;
A
#
# COMPACT_ATOMS: atom_id res chain seq x y z
N MET A 1 -34.89 3.08 15.34
CA MET A 1 -35.80 1.93 15.19
C MET A 1 -36.12 1.80 13.73
N ASP A 2 -35.64 0.73 13.10
CA ASP A 2 -35.76 0.52 11.65
C ASP A 2 -37.07 -0.17 11.27
N LEU A 3 -37.57 -1.07 12.14
CA LEU A 3 -38.82 -1.79 11.92
C LEU A 3 -39.61 -1.94 13.22
N LEU A 4 -40.91 -1.67 13.15
CA LEU A 4 -41.88 -1.93 14.20
C LEU A 4 -43.04 -2.72 13.60
N ILE A 5 -43.35 -3.87 14.19
CA ILE A 5 -44.46 -4.73 13.79
C ILE A 5 -45.41 -4.83 14.97
N GLU A 6 -46.66 -4.46 14.74
CA GLU A 6 -47.73 -4.54 15.72
C GLU A 6 -48.66 -5.71 15.36
N GLY A 7 -48.73 -6.68 16.27
CA GLY A 7 -49.76 -7.72 16.27
C GLY A 7 -50.80 -7.45 17.35
N ASP A 8 -51.83 -8.28 17.36
CA ASP A 8 -52.89 -8.21 18.38
C ASP A 8 -52.33 -8.51 19.78
N GLU A 9 -51.39 -9.47 19.88
CA GLU A 9 -50.84 -9.97 21.14
C GLU A 9 -49.39 -9.50 21.40
N PHE A 10 -48.72 -8.90 20.42
CA PHE A 10 -47.29 -8.55 20.54
C PHE A 10 -46.91 -7.25 19.82
N ILE A 11 -45.81 -6.67 20.27
CA ILE A 11 -45.09 -5.61 19.57
C ILE A 11 -43.65 -6.09 19.35
N LEU A 12 -43.23 -6.13 18.09
CA LEU A 12 -41.89 -6.54 17.70
C LEU A 12 -41.13 -5.34 17.13
N ALA A 13 -40.12 -4.89 17.86
CA ALA A 13 -39.21 -3.83 17.45
C ALA A 13 -37.88 -4.44 17.01
N ILE A 14 -37.44 -4.09 15.81
CA ILE A 14 -36.16 -4.52 15.25
C ILE A 14 -35.34 -3.28 14.88
N GLU A 15 -34.15 -3.21 15.46
CA GLU A 15 -33.08 -2.31 15.03
C GLU A 15 -32.08 -3.12 14.20
N ASN A 16 -31.88 -2.76 12.94
CA ASN A 16 -31.05 -3.50 12.00
C ASN A 16 -29.63 -2.92 11.93
N LYS A 17 -28.60 -3.79 12.03
CA LYS A 17 -27.19 -3.45 12.10
C LYS A 17 -26.32 -4.40 11.27
N ILE A 18 -26.34 -4.21 9.94
CA ILE A 18 -25.51 -4.97 9.01
C ILE A 18 -24.06 -4.42 8.93
N PHE A 19 -23.84 -3.11 9.09
CA PHE A 19 -22.50 -2.48 8.97
C PHE A 19 -22.15 -1.43 10.02
N HIS A 20 -23.06 -1.12 10.94
CA HIS A 20 -22.87 -0.04 11.91
C HIS A 20 -22.68 -0.59 13.32
N TRP A 21 -21.78 0.02 14.09
CA TRP A 21 -21.75 -0.17 15.53
C TRP A 21 -23.09 0.30 16.14
N LEU A 22 -23.45 -0.25 17.28
CA LEU A 22 -24.65 0.14 18.02
C LEU A 22 -24.40 1.49 18.74
N ALA A 23 -24.72 2.60 18.07
CA ALA A 23 -24.67 3.96 18.66
C ALA A 23 -26.06 4.57 18.90
N ASN A 24 -27.12 3.82 18.62
CA ASN A 24 -28.48 4.26 18.85
C ASN A 24 -28.81 4.29 20.35
N ASP A 25 -29.61 5.27 20.76
CA ASP A 25 -30.15 5.31 22.11
C ASP A 25 -31.31 4.31 22.24
N LEU A 26 -30.96 3.07 22.59
CA LEU A 26 -31.93 2.00 22.79
C LEU A 26 -32.91 2.28 23.93
N ASN A 27 -32.57 3.15 24.89
CA ASN A 27 -33.50 3.51 25.97
C ASN A 27 -34.62 4.41 25.45
N ASP A 28 -34.32 5.32 24.53
CA ASP A 28 -35.33 6.17 23.92
C ASP A 28 -36.31 5.32 23.08
N TYR A 29 -35.79 4.38 22.29
CA TYR A 29 -36.63 3.45 21.54
C TYR A 29 -37.47 2.56 22.45
N ALA A 30 -36.89 2.03 23.52
CA ALA A 30 -37.63 1.23 24.49
C ALA A 30 -38.78 2.02 25.11
N LYS A 31 -38.54 3.28 25.53
CA LYS A 31 -39.57 4.15 26.08
C LYS A 31 -40.69 4.43 25.08
N ALA A 32 -40.36 4.67 23.81
CA ALA A 32 -41.37 4.90 22.78
C ALA A 32 -42.29 3.68 22.63
N ILE A 33 -41.73 2.47 22.66
CA ILE A 33 -42.48 1.21 22.60
C ILE A 33 -43.31 1.01 23.88
N ASP A 34 -42.72 1.29 25.05
CA ASP A 34 -43.37 1.14 26.35
C ASP A 34 -44.57 2.08 26.51
N LEU A 35 -44.49 3.29 25.93
CA LEU A 35 -45.56 4.29 25.99
C LEU A 35 -46.69 4.02 24.99
N GLN A 36 -46.45 3.23 23.95
CA GLN A 36 -47.45 2.91 22.92
C GLN A 36 -48.38 1.76 23.31
N ASP A 37 -48.13 1.07 24.42
CA ASP A 37 -48.91 -0.11 24.78
C ASP A 37 -49.93 0.15 25.89
N ASP A 38 -51.20 0.37 25.50
CA ASP A 38 -52.33 0.39 26.44
C ASP A 38 -52.86 -1.02 26.78
N ARG A 39 -52.42 -2.06 26.05
CA ARG A 39 -53.06 -3.39 25.98
C ARG A 39 -52.31 -4.54 26.66
N SER A 40 -51.20 -4.29 27.35
CA SER A 40 -50.38 -5.34 27.99
C SER A 40 -49.86 -6.40 27.01
N ARG A 41 -49.54 -6.01 25.78
CA ARG A 41 -49.01 -6.89 24.73
C ARG A 41 -47.58 -7.33 25.06
N GLN A 42 -47.20 -8.51 24.56
CA GLN A 42 -45.82 -8.96 24.70
C GLN A 42 -44.89 -8.10 23.85
N GLN A 43 -43.90 -7.47 24.49
CA GLN A 43 -42.91 -6.66 23.79
C GLN A 43 -41.64 -7.46 23.50
N ILE A 44 -41.21 -7.47 22.25
CA ILE A 44 -40.02 -8.16 21.77
C ILE A 44 -39.13 -7.12 21.11
N LYS A 45 -37.95 -6.87 21.68
CA LYS A 45 -37.02 -5.81 21.25
C LYS A 45 -35.72 -6.45 20.81
N ILE A 46 -35.37 -6.35 19.53
CA ILE A 46 -34.25 -7.06 18.92
C ILE A 46 -33.29 -6.06 18.27
N VAL A 47 -32.00 -6.22 18.55
CA VAL A 47 -30.93 -5.70 17.70
C VAL A 47 -30.50 -6.85 16.78
N LEU A 48 -30.80 -6.73 15.50
CA LEU A 48 -30.51 -7.73 14.48
C LEU A 48 -29.25 -7.34 13.72
N GLY A 49 -28.24 -8.20 13.69
CA GLY A 49 -26.97 -7.88 13.01
C GLY A 49 -26.26 -9.10 12.43
N LEU A 50 -25.15 -8.86 11.72
CA LEU A 50 -24.32 -9.94 11.15
C LEU A 50 -23.56 -10.74 12.23
N SER A 51 -23.30 -10.12 13.37
CA SER A 51 -22.64 -10.76 14.52
C SER A 51 -23.24 -10.25 15.81
N HIS A 52 -23.07 -11.01 16.90
CA HIS A 52 -23.51 -10.57 18.22
C HIS A 52 -22.78 -9.29 18.65
N ILE A 53 -23.50 -8.41 19.34
CA ILE A 53 -22.91 -7.25 19.99
C ILE A 53 -21.92 -7.74 21.05
N LYS A 54 -20.63 -7.43 20.86
CA LYS A 54 -19.52 -7.93 21.69
C LYS A 54 -19.57 -7.45 23.15
N ASP A 55 -20.11 -6.26 23.38
CA ASP A 55 -20.30 -5.71 24.72
C ASP A 55 -21.80 -5.72 25.08
N PRO A 56 -22.27 -6.67 25.92
CA PRO A 56 -23.65 -6.72 26.36
C PRO A 56 -24.13 -5.46 27.06
N LYS A 57 -23.22 -4.63 27.61
CA LYS A 57 -23.59 -3.38 28.27
C LYS A 57 -24.19 -2.36 27.31
N LEU A 58 -23.97 -2.49 26.00
CA LEU A 58 -24.56 -1.62 24.99
C LEU A 58 -26.04 -1.97 24.72
N LEU A 59 -26.51 -3.13 25.16
CA LEU A 59 -27.89 -3.58 25.00
C LEU A 59 -28.75 -3.06 26.16
N HIS A 60 -29.28 -1.85 26.00
CA HIS A 60 -30.17 -1.22 26.96
C HIS A 60 -31.66 -1.39 26.59
N GLY A 61 -32.57 -0.99 27.48
CA GLY A 61 -34.01 -0.94 27.18
C GLY A 61 -34.70 -2.30 26.95
N GLY A 62 -34.07 -3.39 27.39
CA GLY A 62 -34.60 -4.75 27.21
C GLY A 62 -34.35 -5.36 25.82
N PHE A 63 -33.51 -4.73 25.00
CA PHE A 63 -33.13 -5.28 23.70
C PHE A 63 -32.25 -6.52 23.84
N VAL A 64 -32.49 -7.51 22.99
CA VAL A 64 -31.63 -8.70 22.84
C VAL A 64 -30.91 -8.68 21.50
N SER A 65 -29.67 -9.16 21.46
CA SER A 65 -28.91 -9.29 20.23
C SER A 65 -29.19 -10.63 19.57
N ILE A 66 -29.72 -10.60 18.35
CA ILE A 66 -29.94 -11.78 17.51
C ILE A 66 -29.14 -11.60 16.22
N THR A 67 -28.54 -12.68 15.74
CA THR A 67 -27.82 -12.65 14.46
C THR A 67 -28.73 -13.03 13.30
N TYR A 68 -28.41 -12.54 12.10
CA TYR A 68 -29.05 -13.00 10.87
C TYR A 68 -28.96 -14.52 10.71
N ALA A 69 -27.83 -15.12 11.08
CA ALA A 69 -27.65 -16.57 11.07
C ALA A 69 -28.67 -17.32 11.95
N GLN A 70 -28.88 -16.86 13.18
CA GLN A 70 -29.90 -17.42 14.08
C GLN A 70 -31.30 -17.26 13.51
N LEU A 71 -31.62 -16.07 12.98
CA LEU A 71 -32.91 -15.80 12.37
C LEU A 71 -33.18 -16.71 11.16
N TRP A 72 -32.21 -16.86 10.26
CA TRP A 72 -32.35 -17.69 9.07
C TRP A 72 -32.44 -19.17 9.39
N LYS A 73 -31.69 -19.65 10.38
CA LYS A 73 -31.85 -21.02 10.85
C LYS A 73 -33.30 -21.33 11.25
N GLU A 74 -33.93 -20.47 12.04
CA GLU A 74 -35.31 -20.66 12.47
C GLU A 74 -36.30 -20.49 11.30
N ILE A 75 -36.10 -19.49 10.45
CA ILE A 75 -36.96 -19.26 9.27
C ILE A 75 -36.88 -20.43 8.29
N THR A 76 -35.69 -20.95 7.98
CA THR A 76 -35.49 -22.08 7.07
C THR A 76 -36.12 -23.36 7.63
N ASN A 77 -36.02 -23.60 8.94
CA ASN A 77 -36.68 -24.73 9.60
C ASN A 77 -38.21 -24.66 9.48
N LEU A 78 -38.78 -23.46 9.52
CA LEU A 78 -40.22 -23.24 9.42
C LEU A 78 -40.71 -23.11 7.97
N LEU A 79 -39.84 -22.81 7.00
CA LEU A 79 -40.22 -22.46 5.64
C LEU A 79 -40.96 -23.60 4.92
N GLY A 80 -40.57 -24.85 5.19
CA GLY A 80 -41.01 -26.09 4.53
C GLY A 80 -42.31 -26.01 3.73
N SER A 81 -43.45 -26.31 4.37
CA SER A 81 -44.75 -26.35 3.69
C SER A 81 -45.31 -24.97 3.29
N TYR A 82 -44.74 -23.88 3.79
CA TYR A 82 -45.21 -22.52 3.49
C TYR A 82 -44.74 -22.03 2.12
N ILE A 83 -43.56 -22.50 1.64
CA ILE A 83 -43.05 -22.16 0.31
C ILE A 83 -44.05 -22.52 -0.78
N ALA A 84 -44.70 -23.69 -0.67
CA ALA A 84 -45.64 -24.19 -1.68
C ALA A 84 -46.88 -23.30 -1.85
N LYS A 85 -47.24 -22.49 -0.84
CA LYS A 85 -48.39 -21.58 -0.86
C LYS A 85 -47.99 -20.11 -1.00
N ALA A 86 -46.70 -19.80 -0.91
CA ALA A 86 -46.19 -18.45 -0.97
C ALA A 86 -46.08 -17.95 -2.41
N SER A 87 -46.13 -16.63 -2.59
CA SER A 87 -45.85 -16.03 -3.89
C SER A 87 -44.40 -16.29 -4.30
N PRO A 88 -44.13 -16.85 -5.50
CA PRO A 88 -42.76 -17.14 -5.94
C PRO A 88 -41.84 -15.92 -5.89
N LYS A 89 -42.38 -14.73 -6.23
CA LYS A 89 -41.64 -13.46 -6.17
C LYS A 89 -41.08 -13.15 -4.78
N TRP A 90 -41.90 -13.30 -3.74
CA TRP A 90 -41.49 -13.00 -2.37
C TRP A 90 -40.57 -14.09 -1.79
N VAL A 91 -40.75 -15.34 -2.23
CA VAL A 91 -39.83 -16.43 -1.88
C VAL A 91 -38.43 -16.16 -2.46
N THR A 92 -38.33 -15.76 -3.73
CA THR A 92 -37.04 -15.41 -4.34
C THR A 92 -36.35 -14.29 -3.57
N TYR A 93 -37.04 -13.19 -3.27
CA TYR A 93 -36.42 -12.11 -2.48
C TYR A 93 -35.97 -12.54 -1.08
N LEU A 94 -36.72 -13.43 -0.42
CA LEU A 94 -36.32 -13.96 0.87
C LEU A 94 -35.04 -14.81 0.75
N LEU A 95 -34.98 -15.71 -0.24
CA LEU A 95 -33.81 -16.56 -0.48
C LEU A 95 -32.58 -15.72 -0.83
N ASP A 96 -32.71 -14.74 -1.72
CA ASP A 96 -31.64 -13.82 -2.09
C ASP A 96 -31.14 -13.04 -0.86
N PHE A 97 -32.06 -12.63 0.02
CA PHE A 97 -31.71 -11.90 1.23
C PHE A 97 -30.99 -12.78 2.26
N ILE A 98 -31.43 -14.02 2.43
CA ILE A 98 -30.75 -15.03 3.27
C ILE A 98 -29.32 -15.25 2.75
N GLU A 99 -29.17 -15.50 1.45
CA GLU A 99 -27.86 -15.74 0.84
C GLU A 99 -26.92 -14.53 1.00
N THR A 100 -27.40 -13.33 0.67
CA THR A 100 -26.60 -12.10 0.75
C THR A 100 -26.10 -11.84 2.17
N THR A 101 -26.97 -11.97 3.16
CA THR A 101 -26.60 -11.69 4.57
C THR A 101 -25.74 -12.79 5.19
N THR A 102 -25.92 -14.06 4.78
CA THR A 102 -25.05 -15.18 5.18
C THR A 102 -23.63 -14.99 4.65
N ASN A 103 -23.50 -14.58 3.38
CA ASN A 103 -22.20 -14.27 2.78
C ASN A 103 -21.52 -13.08 3.47
N LEU A 104 -22.28 -12.03 3.80
CA LEU A 104 -21.76 -10.86 4.52
C LEU A 104 -21.32 -11.19 5.96
N ALA A 105 -21.97 -12.14 6.63
CA ALA A 105 -21.61 -12.58 7.97
C ALA A 105 -20.29 -13.38 8.01
N GLY A 106 -19.74 -13.75 6.85
CA GLY A 106 -18.51 -14.55 6.77
C GLY A 106 -18.70 -16.02 7.17
N GLU A 107 -19.93 -16.49 7.31
CA GLU A 107 -20.24 -17.90 7.60
C GLU A 107 -19.88 -18.81 6.42
N ASN A 108 -19.82 -18.23 5.21
CA ASN A 108 -19.31 -18.85 3.98
C ASN A 108 -17.91 -18.32 3.62
N MET A 109 -17.00 -18.14 4.59
CA MET A 109 -15.60 -17.88 4.25
C MET A 109 -14.98 -19.17 3.69
N GLU A 110 -15.29 -19.48 2.43
CA GLU A 110 -14.56 -20.49 1.68
C GLU A 110 -13.12 -20.01 1.56
N LEU A 111 -12.21 -20.67 2.27
CA LEU A 111 -10.78 -20.45 2.11
C LEU A 111 -10.43 -20.68 0.65
N LYS A 112 -10.06 -19.59 -0.04
CA LYS A 112 -9.59 -19.64 -1.42
C LYS A 112 -8.29 -20.43 -1.45
N GLU A 113 -7.94 -20.94 -2.62
CA GLU A 113 -6.67 -21.65 -2.81
C GLU A 113 -5.46 -20.82 -2.35
N THR A 114 -5.50 -19.50 -2.58
CA THR A 114 -4.50 -18.55 -2.09
C THR A 114 -4.44 -18.52 -0.57
N ASP A 115 -5.58 -18.49 0.11
CA ASP A 115 -5.63 -18.44 1.58
C ASP A 115 -5.08 -19.75 2.16
N ARG A 116 -5.42 -20.89 1.54
CA ARG A 116 -4.88 -22.21 1.90
C ARG A 116 -3.37 -22.27 1.69
N PHE A 117 -2.84 -21.70 0.60
CA PHE A 117 -1.40 -21.62 0.38
C PHE A 117 -0.70 -20.84 1.50
N PHE A 118 -1.23 -19.66 1.88
CA PHE A 118 -0.65 -18.87 2.97
C PHE A 118 -0.71 -19.60 4.31
N ILE A 119 -1.81 -20.28 4.62
CA ILE A 119 -1.95 -21.08 5.84
C ILE A 119 -0.97 -22.26 5.84
N GLN A 120 -0.89 -23.01 4.74
CA GLN A 120 -0.04 -24.20 4.63
C GLN A 120 1.45 -23.88 4.64
N HIS A 121 1.84 -22.68 4.20
CA HIS A 121 3.24 -22.28 4.06
C HIS A 121 3.62 -21.11 4.98
N GLU A 122 2.83 -20.84 6.03
CA GLU A 122 3.02 -19.69 6.91
C GLU A 122 4.47 -19.58 7.42
N GLU A 123 5.01 -20.66 7.98
CA GLU A 123 6.37 -20.68 8.54
C GLU A 123 7.44 -20.34 7.48
N VAL A 124 7.32 -20.92 6.29
CA VAL A 124 8.26 -20.69 5.18
C VAL A 124 8.17 -19.26 4.66
N ILE A 125 6.95 -18.72 4.57
CA ILE A 125 6.72 -17.34 4.13
C ILE A 125 7.27 -16.36 5.15
N VAL A 126 7.04 -16.59 6.44
CA VAL A 126 7.60 -15.78 7.53
C VAL A 126 9.12 -15.81 7.49
N ALA A 127 9.73 -16.99 7.37
CA ALA A 127 11.19 -17.14 7.25
C ALA A 127 11.74 -16.42 6.01
N LEU A 128 11.09 -16.56 4.85
CA LEU A 128 11.47 -15.89 3.61
C LEU A 128 11.41 -14.36 3.74
N LEU A 129 10.38 -13.84 4.40
CA LEU A 129 10.24 -12.40 4.66
C LEU A 129 11.35 -11.89 5.59
N GLN A 130 11.71 -12.66 6.62
CA GLN A 130 12.83 -12.34 7.51
C GLN A 130 14.15 -12.30 6.75
N GLU A 131 14.49 -13.36 6.01
CA GLU A 131 15.71 -13.43 5.19
C GLU A 131 15.77 -12.32 4.14
N ARG A 132 14.65 -12.01 3.49
CA ARG A 132 14.54 -10.88 2.57
C ARG A 132 14.87 -9.56 3.27
N ASN A 133 14.30 -9.32 4.44
CA ASN A 133 14.54 -8.08 5.18
C ASN A 133 16.00 -7.96 5.62
N GLU A 134 16.61 -9.06 6.05
CA GLU A 134 18.04 -9.09 6.37
C GLU A 134 18.91 -8.81 5.15
N PHE A 135 18.57 -9.40 4.01
CA PHE A 135 19.26 -9.15 2.75
C PHE A 135 19.17 -7.67 2.36
N LEU A 136 17.98 -7.07 2.39
CA LEU A 136 17.81 -5.64 2.11
C LEU A 136 18.59 -4.77 3.08
N ARG A 137 18.66 -5.14 4.38
CA ARG A 137 19.50 -4.44 5.36
C ARG A 137 20.99 -4.49 4.98
N ARG A 138 21.50 -5.64 4.53
CA ARG A 138 22.88 -5.77 4.03
C ARG A 138 23.14 -4.88 2.82
N LEU A 139 22.18 -4.76 1.90
CA LEU A 139 22.29 -3.84 0.75
C LEU A 139 22.35 -2.37 1.21
N THR A 140 21.47 -1.96 2.13
CA THR A 140 21.50 -0.60 2.70
C THR A 140 22.85 -0.28 3.36
N GLN A 141 23.44 -1.24 4.07
CA GLN A 141 24.78 -1.09 4.66
C GLN A 141 25.88 -0.96 3.59
N LYS A 142 25.80 -1.72 2.48
CA LYS A 142 26.71 -1.58 1.34
C LYS A 142 26.62 -0.18 0.72
N ILE A 143 25.42 0.37 0.52
CA ILE A 143 25.22 1.75 0.05
C ILE A 143 25.90 2.74 0.99
N ALA A 144 25.66 2.62 2.30
CA ALA A 144 26.24 3.54 3.28
C ALA A 144 27.78 3.47 3.28
N THR A 145 28.34 2.27 3.17
CA THR A 145 29.78 2.04 3.09
C THR A 145 30.37 2.72 1.85
N LEU A 146 29.80 2.48 0.67
CA LEU A 146 30.28 3.09 -0.57
C LEU A 146 30.10 4.62 -0.57
N CYS A 147 29.00 5.13 -0.03
CA CYS A 147 28.78 6.57 0.11
C CYS A 147 29.89 7.21 0.97
N ASN A 148 30.27 6.59 2.09
CA ASN A 148 31.39 7.06 2.91
C ASN A 148 32.74 6.98 2.16
N LEU A 149 33.01 5.89 1.45
CA LEU A 149 34.21 5.76 0.60
C LEU A 149 34.26 6.86 -0.48
N MET A 150 33.11 7.23 -1.05
CA MET A 150 33.04 8.33 -2.02
C MET A 150 33.29 9.67 -1.35
N LYS A 151 32.77 9.95 -0.14
CA LYS A 151 33.06 11.20 0.58
C LYS A 151 34.56 11.42 0.79
N GLU A 152 35.31 10.34 1.03
CA GLU A 152 36.76 10.36 1.21
C GLU A 152 37.54 10.37 -0.12
N ALA A 153 36.86 10.26 -1.26
CA ALA A 153 37.52 10.29 -2.56
C ALA A 153 38.02 11.71 -2.90
N PRO A 154 39.23 11.83 -3.47
CA PRO A 154 39.76 13.12 -3.88
C PRO A 154 38.80 13.87 -4.81
N GLU A 155 38.15 13.18 -5.74
CA GLU A 155 37.20 13.73 -6.72
C GLU A 155 35.94 14.37 -6.12
N THR A 156 35.68 14.18 -4.82
CA THR A 156 34.54 14.82 -4.14
C THR A 156 34.59 16.35 -4.22
N HIS A 157 35.79 16.94 -4.36
CA HIS A 157 35.93 18.39 -4.61
C HIS A 157 35.28 18.88 -5.91
N LEU A 158 34.97 17.98 -6.86
CA LEU A 158 34.28 18.29 -8.11
C LEU A 158 32.75 18.43 -7.92
N LEU A 159 32.23 17.96 -6.79
CA LEU A 159 30.81 17.96 -6.49
C LEU A 159 30.39 19.28 -5.82
N ALA A 160 29.11 19.62 -5.97
CA ALA A 160 28.50 20.78 -5.34
C ALA A 160 28.38 20.65 -3.81
N LYS A 161 28.32 19.40 -3.33
CA LYS A 161 28.21 19.01 -1.93
C LYS A 161 28.70 17.57 -1.78
N GLU A 162 28.95 17.17 -0.54
CA GLU A 162 29.30 15.78 -0.24
C GLU A 162 28.23 14.79 -0.72
N PRO A 163 28.63 13.60 -1.21
CA PRO A 163 27.71 12.51 -1.48
C PRO A 163 26.79 12.23 -0.29
N TYR A 164 25.51 11.99 -0.53
CA TYR A 164 24.54 11.77 0.55
C TYR A 164 23.51 10.69 0.20
N ILE A 165 23.06 9.97 1.21
CA ILE A 165 22.03 8.93 1.08
C ILE A 165 20.67 9.64 0.97
N TYR A 166 19.97 9.41 -0.14
CA TYR A 166 18.64 9.98 -0.39
C TYR A 166 17.53 9.04 0.07
N SER A 167 17.71 7.73 -0.15
CA SER A 167 16.82 6.68 0.29
C SER A 167 17.63 5.43 0.63
N THR A 168 16.97 4.42 1.22
CA THR A 168 17.63 3.17 1.63
C THR A 168 18.33 2.43 0.50
N ASP A 169 17.92 2.67 -0.75
CA ASP A 169 18.42 2.01 -1.96
C ASP A 169 19.29 2.91 -2.85
N ARG A 170 19.59 4.16 -2.46
CA ARG A 170 20.41 5.06 -3.29
C ARG A 170 21.17 6.16 -2.53
N PHE A 171 22.30 6.56 -3.09
CA PHE A 171 22.95 7.83 -2.75
C PHE A 171 23.11 8.70 -4.00
N VAL A 172 23.31 10.00 -3.76
CA VAL A 172 23.29 11.04 -4.79
C VAL A 172 24.61 11.81 -4.78
N MET A 173 25.08 12.15 -5.98
CA MET A 173 26.21 13.06 -6.20
C MET A 173 25.79 14.15 -7.18
N ASP A 174 25.80 15.41 -6.72
CA ASP A 174 25.37 16.56 -7.50
C ASP A 174 26.57 17.41 -7.94
N PHE A 175 26.61 17.82 -9.21
CA PHE A 175 27.51 18.82 -9.74
C PHE A 175 26.81 20.18 -9.84
N LYS A 176 27.57 21.26 -9.67
CA LYS A 176 27.09 22.62 -9.94
C LYS A 176 28.10 23.35 -10.80
N PHE A 177 27.71 23.65 -12.04
CA PHE A 177 28.56 24.38 -12.96
C PHE A 177 28.20 25.88 -12.94
N PHE A 178 29.17 26.70 -12.51
CA PHE A 178 28.99 28.12 -12.18
C PHE A 178 28.48 28.99 -13.32
N GLN A 179 28.74 28.64 -14.58
CA GLN A 179 28.39 29.51 -15.71
C GLN A 179 26.89 29.50 -16.06
N ASN A 180 26.13 28.46 -15.68
CA ASN A 180 24.76 28.29 -16.17
C ASN A 180 23.73 27.87 -15.11
N TYR A 181 24.08 27.80 -13.83
CA TYR A 181 23.21 27.26 -12.75
C TYR A 181 22.63 25.87 -13.04
N ASN A 182 23.27 25.09 -13.93
CA ASN A 182 22.83 23.77 -14.30
C ASN A 182 23.32 22.76 -13.27
N GLU A 183 22.38 22.08 -12.63
CA GLU A 183 22.65 21.01 -11.68
C GLU A 183 22.53 19.67 -12.39
N ILE A 184 23.66 18.97 -12.49
CA ILE A 184 23.74 17.61 -13.03
C ILE A 184 23.86 16.66 -11.85
N SER A 185 23.13 15.56 -11.87
CA SER A 185 23.05 14.62 -10.75
C SER A 185 23.37 13.21 -11.23
N PHE A 186 24.15 12.50 -10.41
CA PHE A 186 24.21 11.06 -10.42
C PHE A 186 23.33 10.49 -9.31
N ASP A 187 22.39 9.63 -9.68
CA ASP A 187 21.72 8.74 -8.73
C ASP A 187 22.39 7.37 -8.83
N PHE A 188 22.93 6.86 -7.71
CA PHE A 188 23.55 5.55 -7.65
C PHE A 188 22.73 4.60 -6.80
N PHE A 189 22.22 3.54 -7.42
CA PHE A 189 21.26 2.61 -6.81
C PHE A 189 21.90 1.27 -6.49
N LEU A 190 21.42 0.63 -5.42
CA LEU A 190 21.61 -0.81 -5.20
C LEU A 190 20.26 -1.50 -5.00
N LYS A 191 19.96 -2.44 -5.88
CA LYS A 191 18.79 -3.32 -5.79
C LYS A 191 19.25 -4.78 -5.74
N PRO A 192 18.36 -5.74 -5.43
CA PRO A 192 18.68 -7.17 -5.55
C PRO A 192 19.26 -7.57 -6.92
N SER A 193 18.86 -6.86 -7.98
CA SER A 193 19.35 -7.05 -9.34
C SER A 193 20.77 -6.49 -9.61
N GLY A 194 21.39 -5.81 -8.64
CA GLY A 194 22.71 -5.20 -8.76
C GLY A 194 22.72 -3.68 -8.63
N TRP A 195 23.88 -3.10 -8.92
CA TRP A 195 24.13 -1.67 -8.89
C TRP A 195 23.78 -1.02 -10.22
N SER A 196 23.34 0.24 -10.19
CA SER A 196 23.15 1.04 -11.40
C SER A 196 23.42 2.51 -11.17
N LEU A 197 24.08 3.14 -12.14
CA LEU A 197 24.34 4.57 -12.19
C LEU A 197 23.40 5.24 -13.19
N GLU A 198 22.71 6.28 -12.75
CA GLU A 198 21.85 7.13 -13.58
C GLU A 198 22.37 8.57 -13.59
N LEU A 199 22.42 9.19 -14.77
CA LEU A 199 22.86 10.57 -14.98
C LEU A 199 21.70 11.41 -15.53
N PHE A 200 21.41 12.56 -14.91
CA PHE A 200 20.33 13.44 -15.36
C PHE A 200 20.56 14.90 -14.95
N GLY A 201 19.88 15.81 -15.65
CA GLY A 201 19.84 17.23 -15.28
C GLY A 201 18.64 17.54 -14.38
N ARG A 202 18.84 18.29 -13.30
CA ARG A 202 17.77 18.75 -12.41
C ARG A 202 17.01 19.90 -13.06
N GLY A 203 15.88 19.57 -13.67
CA GLY A 203 15.03 20.53 -14.37
C GLY A 203 15.38 20.67 -15.86
N THR A 204 14.50 21.39 -16.58
CA THR A 204 14.57 21.48 -18.04
C THR A 204 15.85 22.12 -18.58
N PRO A 205 16.36 23.25 -18.03
CA PRO A 205 17.62 23.83 -18.51
C PRO A 205 18.82 22.89 -18.34
N ALA A 206 18.95 22.27 -17.17
CA ALA A 206 20.02 21.33 -16.87
C ALA A 206 19.96 20.08 -17.76
N TYR A 207 18.76 19.61 -18.12
CA TYR A 207 18.60 18.51 -19.07
C TYR A 207 19.14 18.85 -20.46
N TYR A 208 18.81 20.02 -21.02
CA TYR A 208 19.35 20.42 -22.33
C TYR A 208 20.86 20.65 -22.29
N TYR A 209 21.36 21.19 -21.19
CA TYR A 209 22.79 21.30 -20.97
C TYR A 209 23.45 19.91 -20.93
N LEU A 210 22.85 18.94 -20.22
CA LEU A 210 23.32 17.55 -20.20
C LEU A 210 23.37 16.97 -21.62
N LEU A 211 22.37 17.20 -22.47
CA LEU A 211 22.38 16.73 -23.87
C LEU A 211 23.57 17.24 -24.69
N ASN A 212 24.12 18.41 -24.36
CA ASN A 212 25.34 18.93 -24.99
C ASN A 212 26.61 18.40 -24.30
N LEU A 213 26.56 18.25 -22.98
CA LEU A 213 27.66 17.73 -22.18
C LEU A 213 28.02 16.29 -22.58
N VAL A 214 27.01 15.45 -22.78
CA VAL A 214 27.18 14.03 -23.13
C VAL A 214 27.74 13.82 -24.54
N LYS A 215 27.72 14.85 -25.40
CA LYS A 215 28.36 14.81 -26.74
C LYS A 215 29.85 15.13 -26.70
N GLN A 216 30.40 15.50 -25.54
CA GLN A 216 31.82 15.79 -25.43
C GLN A 216 32.62 14.48 -25.39
N PRO A 217 33.84 14.44 -25.97
CA PRO A 217 34.60 13.19 -26.15
C PRO A 217 34.77 12.35 -24.88
N SER A 218 34.99 12.99 -23.72
CA SER A 218 35.18 12.31 -22.44
C SER A 218 33.94 11.54 -21.96
N LEU A 219 32.73 11.89 -22.44
CA LEU A 219 31.47 11.24 -22.10
C LEU A 219 30.85 10.46 -23.26
N GLU A 220 31.06 10.88 -24.50
CA GLU A 220 30.42 10.31 -25.69
C GLU A 220 30.64 8.79 -25.80
N GLU A 221 31.87 8.33 -25.54
CA GLU A 221 32.17 6.90 -25.56
C GLU A 221 31.50 6.17 -24.38
N LYS A 222 31.55 6.76 -23.18
CA LYS A 222 31.02 6.16 -21.94
C LYS A 222 29.50 5.98 -21.97
N ILE A 223 28.78 6.86 -22.65
CA ILE A 223 27.32 6.80 -22.76
C ILE A 223 26.85 6.03 -24.00
N ARG A 224 27.75 5.54 -24.87
CA ARG A 224 27.36 4.95 -26.15
C ARG A 224 26.38 3.78 -25.99
N SER A 225 26.53 3.01 -24.91
CA SER A 225 25.63 1.92 -24.52
C SER A 225 24.53 2.33 -23.52
N ALA A 226 24.44 3.61 -23.17
CA ALA A 226 23.47 4.10 -22.21
C ALA A 226 22.05 4.09 -22.80
N ILE A 227 21.08 3.79 -21.95
CA ILE A 227 19.66 3.86 -22.31
C ILE A 227 19.13 5.21 -21.83
N LEU A 228 18.50 5.99 -22.71
CA LEU A 228 17.80 7.22 -22.33
C LEU A 228 16.32 6.91 -22.08
N LYS A 229 15.86 7.10 -20.85
CA LYS A 229 14.44 6.97 -20.48
C LYS A 229 14.05 8.10 -19.54
N GLU A 230 12.92 8.75 -19.79
CA GLU A 230 12.36 9.79 -18.91
C GLU A 230 13.38 10.89 -18.53
N LYS A 231 14.17 11.36 -19.52
CA LYS A 231 15.23 12.38 -19.34
C LYS A 231 16.42 11.94 -18.46
N ARG A 232 16.58 10.64 -18.23
CA ARG A 232 17.69 10.04 -17.47
C ARG A 232 18.49 9.09 -18.35
N PHE A 233 19.81 9.18 -18.27
CA PHE A 233 20.73 8.23 -18.89
C PHE A 233 21.09 7.13 -17.90
N TYR A 234 20.77 5.89 -18.25
CA TYR A 234 21.18 4.70 -17.51
C TYR A 234 22.55 4.26 -18.04
N VAL A 235 23.62 4.66 -17.36
CA VAL A 235 24.96 4.69 -17.97
C VAL A 235 25.82 3.48 -17.64
N GLN A 236 25.66 2.87 -16.47
CA GLN A 236 26.47 1.70 -16.09
C GLN A 236 25.76 0.84 -15.05
N LYS A 237 26.07 -0.47 -15.06
CA LYS A 237 25.56 -1.47 -14.11
C LYS A 237 26.70 -2.34 -13.60
N TRP A 238 26.56 -2.84 -12.38
CA TRP A 238 27.47 -3.80 -11.78
C TRP A 238 26.66 -4.89 -11.06
N SER A 239 27.26 -6.07 -10.89
CA SER A 239 26.64 -7.15 -10.13
C SER A 239 26.60 -6.81 -8.63
N VAL A 240 25.66 -7.37 -7.88
CA VAL A 240 25.50 -7.10 -6.43
C VAL A 240 26.73 -7.43 -5.59
N ASP A 241 27.53 -8.38 -6.06
CA ASP A 241 28.76 -8.90 -5.46
C ASP A 241 30.02 -8.16 -5.93
N THR A 242 29.92 -7.20 -6.86
CA THR A 242 31.07 -6.39 -7.28
C THR A 242 31.72 -5.69 -6.09
N ASP A 243 33.05 -5.71 -6.05
CA ASP A 243 33.85 -5.08 -5.01
C ASP A 243 33.64 -3.55 -4.96
N LEU A 244 33.52 -3.00 -3.76
CA LEU A 244 33.22 -1.58 -3.58
C LEU A 244 34.37 -0.67 -4.05
N SER A 245 35.63 -1.14 -4.01
CA SER A 245 36.77 -0.38 -4.51
C SER A 245 36.70 -0.21 -6.04
N LEU A 246 36.34 -1.26 -6.76
CA LEU A 246 36.15 -1.21 -8.21
C LEU A 246 35.02 -0.25 -8.60
N ILE A 247 33.90 -0.30 -7.86
CA ILE A 247 32.78 0.62 -8.08
C ILE A 247 33.22 2.05 -7.80
N ARG A 248 33.90 2.30 -6.68
CA ARG A 248 34.43 3.61 -6.32
C ARG A 248 35.33 4.17 -7.43
N ASP A 249 36.29 3.37 -7.91
CA ASP A 249 37.22 3.80 -8.96
C ASP A 249 36.49 4.17 -10.25
N ASP A 250 35.48 3.39 -10.63
CA ASP A 250 34.65 3.70 -11.80
C ASP A 250 33.82 4.96 -11.60
N LEU A 251 33.25 5.18 -10.41
CA LEU A 251 32.55 6.41 -10.07
C LEU A 251 33.49 7.61 -10.16
N CYS A 252 34.72 7.53 -9.62
CA CYS A 252 35.73 8.57 -9.75
C CYS A 252 36.07 8.88 -11.22
N LYS A 253 36.20 7.85 -12.08
CA LYS A 253 36.37 8.05 -13.53
C LYS A 253 35.18 8.79 -14.16
N TRP A 254 33.96 8.51 -13.71
CA TRP A 254 32.77 9.25 -14.15
C TRP A 254 32.79 10.71 -13.69
N LEU A 255 33.15 10.99 -12.44
CA LEU A 255 33.27 12.35 -11.92
C LEU A 255 34.27 13.18 -12.75
N ASN A 256 35.44 12.61 -13.03
CA ASN A 256 36.47 13.24 -13.85
C ASN A 256 35.98 13.47 -15.29
N ALA A 257 35.36 12.48 -15.92
CA ALA A 257 34.85 12.59 -17.29
C ALA A 257 33.78 13.68 -17.45
N VAL A 258 32.88 13.81 -16.47
CA VAL A 258 31.85 14.86 -16.43
C VAL A 258 32.48 16.25 -16.29
N ASN A 259 33.47 16.39 -15.41
CA ASN A 259 34.16 17.66 -15.23
C ASN A 259 34.98 18.07 -16.47
N GLU A 260 35.65 17.11 -17.12
CA GLU A 260 36.37 17.33 -18.38
C GLU A 260 35.42 17.76 -19.51
N ALA A 261 34.27 17.08 -19.64
CA ALA A 261 33.25 17.46 -20.62
C ALA A 261 32.77 18.90 -20.41
N ASN A 262 32.56 19.31 -19.15
CA ASN A 262 32.15 20.68 -18.83
C ASN A 262 33.23 21.70 -19.23
N ARG A 263 34.50 21.42 -18.96
CA ARG A 263 35.61 22.31 -19.35
C ARG A 263 35.71 22.46 -20.86
N THR A 264 35.61 21.36 -21.62
CA THR A 264 35.64 21.38 -23.08
C THR A 264 34.47 22.18 -23.65
N LEU A 265 33.27 21.97 -23.13
CA LEU A 265 32.07 22.69 -23.56
C LEU A 265 32.16 24.20 -23.26
N ALA A 266 32.69 24.59 -22.09
CA ALA A 266 32.87 25.99 -21.73
C ALA A 266 33.89 26.71 -22.64
N ASN A 267 34.98 26.01 -23.03
CA ASN A 267 35.96 26.55 -23.98
C ASN A 267 35.37 26.76 -25.38
N GLN A 268 34.47 25.88 -25.83
CA GLN A 268 33.77 26.01 -27.12
C GLN A 268 32.79 27.19 -27.15
N GLN A 269 32.24 27.59 -26.00
CA GLN A 269 31.29 28.70 -25.88
C GLN A 269 31.96 30.06 -25.66
N SER A 270 33.28 30.09 -25.44
CA SER A 270 34.07 31.31 -25.22
C SER A 270 34.76 31.82 -26.50
N ILE A 271 34.52 31.16 -27.64
CA ILE A 271 35.03 31.47 -28.99
C ILE A 271 33.84 31.93 -29.84
#